data_AF-A0A7S0LUE6-F1
#
_entry.id   AF-A0A7S0LUE6-F1
#
_cell.length_a   1.000
_cell.length_b   1.000
_cell.length_c   1.000
_cell.angle_alpha   90.00
_cell.angle_beta   90.00
_cell.angle_gamma   90.00
#
_symmetry.space_group_name_H-M   'P 1'
#
loop_
_entity.id
_entity.type
_entity.pdbx_description
1 polymer ?
#
loop_
_entity_poly.entity_id
_entity_poly.type
_entity_poly.pdbx_seq_one_letter_code
_entity_poly.pdbx_strand_id
1 'polypeptide(L)'
;RAAEVLSAVGDVRPSILHGDLWVGNAGVTRGGATVLFDPACFYGHSEFDLAFQGWPAADGFPGFGESFYEGYHSLLPRMAGHEERRRVYQLFHLLNHASIYGPEYLGLADDLIDQVLDLPRTHRRGASPY
;
A
#
# COMPACT_ATOMS: atom_id res chain seq x y z
N ARG A 1 10.55 14.98 -5.37
CA ARG A 1 10.78 13.63 -4.79
C ARG A 1 9.62 12.65 -4.96
N ALA A 2 8.44 12.78 -4.33
CA ALA A 2 7.34 11.82 -4.56
C ALA A 2 6.94 11.70 -6.04
N ALA A 3 6.84 12.84 -6.75
CA ALA A 3 6.62 12.86 -8.20
C ALA A 3 7.77 12.24 -9.01
N GLU A 4 9.01 12.27 -8.51
CA GLU A 4 10.16 11.60 -9.14
C GLU A 4 10.08 10.08 -8.94
N VAL A 5 9.70 9.63 -7.74
CA VAL A 5 9.48 8.21 -7.43
C VAL A 5 8.40 7.61 -8.34
N LEU A 6 7.32 8.36 -8.55
CA LEU A 6 6.23 7.94 -9.44
C LEU A 6 6.59 8.07 -10.92
N SER A 7 7.41 9.03 -11.34
CA SER A 7 7.79 9.20 -12.75
C SER A 7 8.96 8.32 -13.20
N ALA A 8 9.78 7.81 -12.26
CA ALA A 8 10.93 6.95 -12.55
C ALA A 8 10.57 5.56 -13.10
N VAL A 9 9.30 5.17 -13.04
CA VAL A 9 8.81 3.85 -13.48
C VAL A 9 8.69 3.73 -15.01
N GLY A 10 8.79 4.85 -15.75
CA GLY A 10 8.60 4.86 -17.20
C GLY A 10 7.13 4.70 -17.61
N ASP A 11 6.89 4.03 -18.74
CA ASP A 11 5.52 3.83 -19.24
C ASP A 11 4.77 2.79 -18.40
N VAL A 12 3.71 3.23 -17.72
CA VAL A 12 2.87 2.36 -16.89
C VAL A 12 1.68 1.90 -17.71
N ARG A 13 1.52 0.58 -17.84
CA ARG A 13 0.30 0.01 -18.40
C ARG A 13 -0.81 0.07 -17.34
N PRO A 14 -1.92 0.81 -17.57
CA PRO A 14 -3.04 0.83 -16.63
C PRO A 14 -3.61 -0.57 -16.44
N SER A 15 -3.77 -0.96 -15.18
CA SER A 15 -4.39 -2.23 -14.77
C SER A 15 -5.71 -1.93 -14.06
N ILE A 16 -6.70 -2.80 -14.23
CA ILE A 16 -7.88 -2.76 -13.37
C ILE A 16 -7.45 -3.20 -11.96
N LEU A 17 -7.66 -2.32 -10.99
CA LEU A 17 -7.29 -2.56 -9.60
C LEU A 17 -8.52 -2.94 -8.78
N HIS A 18 -8.29 -3.75 -7.75
CA HIS A 18 -9.27 -3.96 -6.69
C HIS A 18 -9.46 -2.66 -5.89
N GLY A 19 -8.37 -1.93 -5.62
CA GLY A 19 -8.36 -0.62 -4.96
C GLY A 19 -8.44 -0.66 -3.43
N ASP A 20 -8.87 -1.79 -2.87
CA ASP A 20 -8.86 -2.05 -1.42
C ASP A 20 -8.41 -3.49 -1.13
N LEU A 21 -7.34 -3.95 -1.80
CA LEU A 21 -6.91 -5.34 -1.69
C LEU A 21 -6.11 -5.56 -0.40
N TRP A 22 -6.65 -6.37 0.50
CA TRP A 22 -5.98 -6.84 1.70
C TRP A 22 -6.53 -8.19 2.13
N VAL A 23 -5.87 -8.86 3.06
CA VAL A 23 -6.26 -10.22 3.48
C VAL A 23 -7.69 -10.30 4.01
N GLY A 24 -8.24 -9.24 4.59
CA GLY A 24 -9.64 -9.19 5.03
C GLY A 24 -10.65 -9.17 3.88
N ASN A 25 -10.23 -8.67 2.71
CA ASN A 25 -11.02 -8.57 1.48
C ASN A 25 -10.72 -9.71 0.50
N ALA A 26 -10.11 -10.80 0.98
CA ALA A 26 -9.82 -11.98 0.17
C ALA A 26 -10.23 -13.26 0.90
N GLY A 27 -10.72 -14.23 0.14
CA GLY A 27 -11.15 -15.52 0.69
C GLY A 27 -10.99 -16.65 -0.31
N VAL A 28 -11.23 -17.86 0.19
CA VAL A 28 -11.25 -19.08 -0.62
C VAL A 28 -12.58 -19.78 -0.37
N THR A 29 -13.30 -20.05 -1.45
CA THR A 29 -14.56 -20.81 -1.39
C THR A 29 -14.31 -22.25 -0.96
N ARG A 30 -15.37 -22.96 -0.55
CA ARG A 30 -15.29 -24.40 -0.23
C ARG A 30 -14.74 -25.25 -1.39
N GLY A 31 -14.92 -24.80 -2.63
CA GLY A 31 -14.40 -25.45 -3.83
C GLY A 31 -12.95 -25.09 -4.18
N GLY A 32 -12.26 -24.28 -3.36
CA GLY A 32 -10.87 -23.88 -3.60
C GLY A 32 -10.69 -22.67 -4.52
N ALA A 33 -11.77 -22.07 -5.03
CA ALA A 33 -11.67 -20.86 -5.83
C ALA A 33 -11.43 -19.63 -4.96
N THR A 34 -10.49 -18.77 -5.36
CA THR A 34 -10.25 -17.46 -4.74
C THR A 34 -11.39 -16.49 -5.02
N VAL A 35 -11.80 -15.73 -4.01
CA VAL A 35 -12.80 -14.67 -4.09
C VAL A 35 -12.26 -13.40 -3.45
N LEU A 36 -12.64 -12.25 -4.00
CA LEU A 36 -12.29 -10.92 -3.50
C LEU A 36 -13.59 -10.17 -3.14
N PHE A 37 -13.53 -9.33 -2.10
CA PHE A 37 -14.68 -8.63 -1.53
C PHE A 37 -14.42 -7.12 -1.43
N ASP A 38 -15.49 -6.33 -1.34
CA ASP A 38 -15.44 -4.89 -1.04
C ASP A 38 -14.47 -4.07 -1.92
N PRO A 39 -14.64 -4.10 -3.26
CA PRO A 39 -13.74 -3.40 -4.16
C PRO A 39 -13.94 -1.87 -4.13
N ALA A 40 -12.84 -1.15 -4.31
CA ALA A 40 -12.78 0.27 -4.62
C ALA A 40 -12.15 0.48 -6.02
N CYS A 41 -12.69 -0.20 -7.04
CA CYS A 41 -12.04 -0.36 -8.34
C CYS A 41 -11.73 0.94 -9.10
N PHE A 42 -10.54 1.00 -9.70
CA PHE A 42 -10.15 2.02 -10.67
C PHE A 42 -9.06 1.48 -11.60
N TYR A 43 -8.76 2.22 -12.67
CA TYR A 43 -7.58 1.94 -13.50
C TYR A 43 -6.36 2.66 -12.95
N GLY A 44 -5.30 1.93 -12.65
CA GLY A 44 -4.09 2.49 -12.07
C GLY A 44 -2.85 1.62 -12.26
N HIS A 45 -1.80 1.93 -11.51
CA HIS A 45 -0.57 1.14 -11.52
C HIS A 45 -0.76 -0.16 -10.72
N SER A 46 -0.41 -1.30 -11.31
CA SER A 46 -0.64 -2.64 -10.73
C SER A 46 -0.03 -2.85 -9.34
N GLU A 47 1.05 -2.13 -9.02
CA GLU A 47 1.70 -2.17 -7.70
C GLU A 47 0.84 -1.58 -6.57
N PHE A 48 -0.20 -0.80 -6.88
CA PHE A 48 -1.08 -0.19 -5.89
C PHE A 48 -1.76 -1.25 -5.00
N ASP A 49 -2.33 -2.30 -5.59
CA ASP A 49 -3.01 -3.39 -4.84
C ASP A 49 -2.05 -4.23 -3.96
N LEU A 50 -0.73 -4.12 -4.19
CA LEU A 50 0.28 -4.79 -3.38
C LEU A 50 0.73 -3.94 -2.19
N ALA A 51 0.40 -2.65 -2.18
CA ALA A 51 0.99 -1.70 -1.26
C ALA A 51 0.46 -1.85 0.17
N PHE A 52 -0.84 -2.14 0.31
CA PHE A 52 -1.51 -2.24 1.60
C PHE A 52 -1.05 -3.43 2.45
N GLN A 53 -0.34 -4.39 1.86
CA GLN A 53 0.04 -5.63 2.54
C GLN A 53 1.19 -5.41 3.54
N GLY A 54 1.07 -5.97 4.74
CA GLY A 54 2.18 -6.14 5.69
C GLY A 54 2.71 -4.87 6.35
N TRP A 55 1.89 -3.82 6.48
CA TRP A 55 2.31 -2.54 7.07
C TRP A 55 1.22 -1.88 7.96
N PRO A 56 1.58 -1.37 9.16
CA PRO A 56 2.84 -1.58 9.86
C PRO A 56 2.95 -3.02 10.36
N ALA A 57 4.14 -3.60 10.30
CA ALA A 57 4.40 -4.95 10.85
C ALA A 57 4.09 -5.05 12.36
N ALA A 58 4.01 -3.91 13.06
CA ALA A 58 3.69 -3.83 14.48
C ALA A 58 2.17 -3.87 14.78
N ASP A 59 1.31 -3.39 13.86
CA ASP A 59 -0.08 -3.02 14.17
C ASP A 59 -1.15 -3.75 13.34
N GLY A 60 -0.81 -4.87 12.68
CA GLY A 60 -1.83 -5.90 12.42
C GLY A 60 -2.54 -5.91 11.07
N PHE A 61 -1.90 -5.47 9.97
CA PHE A 61 -2.33 -5.86 8.62
C PHE A 61 -1.51 -7.04 8.10
N PRO A 62 -2.02 -8.28 8.17
CA PRO A 62 -1.30 -9.42 7.61
C PRO A 62 -1.16 -9.22 6.10
N GLY A 63 0.03 -9.51 5.56
CA GLY A 63 0.18 -9.64 4.12
C GLY A 63 -0.23 -11.03 3.65
N PHE A 64 -0.40 -11.18 2.34
CA PHE A 64 -0.46 -12.52 1.73
C PHE A 64 0.84 -13.31 1.97
N GLY A 65 0.78 -14.63 1.85
CA GLY A 65 1.95 -15.50 1.96
C GLY A 65 2.96 -15.30 0.82
N GLU A 66 4.20 -15.74 1.01
CA GLU A 66 5.29 -15.61 0.02
C GLU A 66 4.90 -16.17 -1.36
N SER A 67 4.20 -17.31 -1.39
CA SER A 67 3.73 -17.95 -2.62
C SER A 67 2.81 -17.06 -3.47
N PHE A 68 2.05 -16.15 -2.86
CA PHE A 68 1.25 -15.17 -3.59
C PHE A 68 2.15 -14.20 -4.37
N TYR A 69 3.18 -13.65 -3.72
CA TYR A 69 4.09 -12.70 -4.36
C TYR A 69 4.97 -13.36 -5.41
N GLU A 70 5.43 -14.59 -5.16
CA GLU A 70 6.15 -15.39 -6.17
C GLU A 70 5.28 -15.63 -7.41
N GLY A 71 4.03 -16.06 -7.21
CA GLY A 71 3.06 -16.25 -8.28
C GLY A 71 2.79 -14.95 -9.05
N TYR A 72 2.53 -13.85 -8.35
CA TYR A 72 2.30 -12.55 -8.95
C TYR A 72 3.51 -12.08 -9.77
N HIS A 73 4.71 -12.12 -9.19
CA HIS A 73 5.93 -11.64 -9.85
C HIS A 73 6.48 -12.57 -10.92
N SER A 74 6.05 -13.83 -10.97
CA SER A 74 6.29 -14.70 -12.13
C SER A 74 5.59 -14.21 -13.40
N LEU A 75 4.49 -13.46 -13.26
CA LEU A 75 3.71 -12.89 -14.35
C LEU A 75 4.02 -11.40 -14.58
N LEU A 76 4.19 -10.65 -13.50
CA LEU A 76 4.50 -9.21 -13.49
C LEU A 76 5.73 -8.93 -12.63
N PRO A 77 6.94 -8.97 -13.24
CA PRO A 77 8.19 -8.74 -12.53
C PRO A 77 8.22 -7.38 -11.82
N ARG A 78 8.89 -7.33 -10.65
CA ARG A 78 9.08 -6.08 -9.92
C ARG A 78 9.86 -5.07 -10.77
N MET A 79 9.34 -3.85 -10.83
CA MET A 79 10.01 -2.74 -11.52
C MET A 79 11.01 -2.07 -10.57
N ALA A 80 12.11 -1.51 -11.10
CA ALA A 80 13.03 -0.71 -10.30
C ALA A 80 12.26 0.42 -9.57
N GLY A 81 12.59 0.69 -8.30
CA GLY A 81 11.88 1.68 -7.48
C GLY A 81 10.58 1.17 -6.82
N HIS A 82 10.34 -0.15 -6.84
CA HIS A 82 9.12 -0.76 -6.29
C HIS A 82 8.88 -0.40 -4.82
N GLU A 83 9.90 -0.49 -3.97
CA GLU A 83 9.76 -0.24 -2.53
C GLU A 83 9.50 1.25 -2.23
N GLU A 84 10.10 2.15 -2.99
CA GLU A 84 9.85 3.58 -2.88
C GLU A 84 8.41 3.92 -3.29
N ARG A 85 7.93 3.35 -4.40
CA ARG A 85 6.52 3.53 -4.84
C ARG A 85 5.53 2.91 -3.87
N ARG A 86 5.86 1.74 -3.31
CA ARG A 86 5.06 1.07 -2.29
C ARG A 86 4.78 2.00 -1.11
N ARG A 87 5.78 2.74 -0.63
CA ARG A 87 5.58 3.74 0.45
C ARG A 87 4.62 4.86 0.04
N VAL A 88 4.69 5.33 -1.20
CA VAL A 88 3.76 6.35 -1.71
C VAL A 88 2.32 5.82 -1.76
N TYR A 89 2.12 4.58 -2.21
CA TYR A 89 0.80 3.95 -2.24
C TYR A 89 0.27 3.63 -0.83
N GLN A 90 1.14 3.20 0.09
CA GLN A 90 0.79 3.02 1.50
C GLN A 90 0.33 4.33 2.15
N LEU A 91 0.98 5.45 1.83
CA LEU A 91 0.58 6.77 2.34
C LEU A 91 -0.86 7.12 1.95
N PHE A 92 -1.27 6.82 0.72
CA PHE A 92 -2.67 7.01 0.30
C PHE A 92 -3.63 6.25 1.24
N HIS A 93 -3.37 4.98 1.50
CA HIS A 93 -4.23 4.17 2.35
C HIS A 93 -4.24 4.61 3.82
N LEU A 94 -3.10 5.07 4.35
CA LEU A 94 -3.01 5.60 5.71
C LEU A 94 -3.80 6.91 5.86
N LEU A 95 -3.73 7.81 4.88
CA LEU A 95 -4.52 9.03 4.87
C LEU A 95 -6.02 8.72 4.75
N ASN A 96 -6.38 7.69 3.97
CA ASN A 96 -7.75 7.20 3.91
C ASN A 96 -8.22 6.64 5.26
N HIS A 97 -7.39 5.82 5.92
CA HIS A 97 -7.69 5.30 7.26
C HIS A 97 -7.81 6.42 8.29
N ALA A 98 -6.93 7.42 8.25
CA ALA A 98 -7.01 8.59 9.12
C ALA A 98 -8.33 9.36 8.94
N SER A 99 -8.83 9.43 7.70
CA SER A 99 -10.08 10.10 7.37
C SER A 99 -11.32 9.33 7.85
N ILE A 100 -11.27 8.00 7.88
CA ILE A 100 -12.41 7.13 8.19
C ILE A 100 -12.44 6.74 9.67
N TYR A 101 -11.30 6.35 10.24
CA TYR A 101 -11.20 5.72 11.55
C TYR A 101 -10.70 6.66 12.64
N GLY A 102 -9.87 7.65 12.29
CA GLY A 102 -9.46 8.69 13.24
C GLY A 102 -7.99 9.11 13.14
N PRO A 103 -7.59 10.13 13.93
CA PRO A 103 -6.27 10.73 13.88
C PRO A 103 -5.12 9.80 14.31
N GLU A 104 -5.40 8.65 14.91
CA GLU A 104 -4.39 7.67 15.34
C GLU A 104 -3.51 7.17 14.18
N TYR A 105 -4.02 7.19 12.95
CA TYR A 105 -3.26 6.83 11.75
C TYR A 105 -2.33 7.96 11.25
N LEU A 106 -2.49 9.20 11.73
CA LEU A 106 -1.69 10.33 11.28
C LEU A 106 -0.21 10.20 11.68
N GLY A 107 0.09 9.62 12.85
CA GLY A 107 1.48 9.39 13.25
C GLY A 107 2.23 8.45 12.30
N LEU A 108 1.54 7.40 11.81
CA LEU A 108 2.07 6.49 10.80
C LEU A 108 2.21 7.17 9.43
N ALA A 109 1.26 8.04 9.08
CA ALA A 109 1.31 8.82 7.85
C ALA A 109 2.50 9.80 7.86
N ASP A 110 2.73 10.50 8.98
CA ASP A 110 3.87 11.41 9.16
C ASP A 110 5.21 10.68 9.01
N ASP A 111 5.38 9.53 9.67
CA ASP A 111 6.59 8.71 9.55
C ASP A 111 6.85 8.27 8.10
N LEU A 112 5.79 8.02 7.33
CA LEU A 112 5.88 7.61 5.94
C LEU A 112 6.14 8.80 5.00
N ILE A 113 5.59 9.98 5.31
CA ILE A 113 5.90 11.25 4.63
C ILE A 113 7.38 11.57 4.77
N ASP A 114 7.93 11.46 5.99
CA ASP A 114 9.36 11.67 6.24
C ASP A 114 10.22 10.72 5.40
N GLN A 115 9.82 9.45 5.27
CA GLN A 115 10.52 8.47 4.43
C GLN A 115 10.41 8.74 2.93
N VAL A 116 9.23 9.14 2.44
CA VAL A 116 8.99 9.45 1.03
C VAL A 116 9.74 10.72 0.60
N LEU A 117 9.84 11.69 1.51
CA LEU A 117 10.52 12.96 1.28
C LEU A 117 12.00 12.94 1.69
N ASP A 118 12.46 11.90 2.39
CA ASP A 118 13.80 11.77 2.97
C ASP A 118 14.14 12.93 3.90
N LEU A 119 13.18 13.29 4.73
CA LEU A 119 13.34 14.31 5.73
C LEU A 119 14.07 13.73 6.94
N PRO A 120 14.93 14.51 7.62
CA PRO A 120 15.49 14.10 8.89
C PRO A 120 14.37 13.85 9.89
N ARG A 121 14.47 12.78 10.70
CA ARG A 121 13.49 12.36 11.74
C ARG A 121 13.21 13.37 12.86
N THR A 122 13.57 14.64 12.69
CA THR A 122 13.47 15.73 13.66
C THR A 122 12.12 16.44 13.64
N HIS A 123 11.16 16.02 12.82
CA HIS A 123 9.85 16.66 12.69
C HIS A 123 8.73 16.02 13.52
N ARG A 124 9.04 15.44 14.68
CA ARG A 124 8.01 15.21 15.70
C ARG A 124 7.57 16.57 16.27
N ARG A 125 6.58 17.21 15.63
CA ARG A 125 5.69 18.11 16.39
C ARG A 125 5.10 17.25 17.50
N GLY A 126 5.17 17.77 18.72
CA GLY A 126 4.79 17.04 19.93
C GLY A 126 3.45 16.34 19.75
N ALA A 127 3.36 15.13 20.31
CA ALA A 127 2.17 14.30 20.36
C ALA A 127 0.91 15.17 20.42
N SER A 128 0.12 15.12 19.35
CA SER A 128 -1.25 15.62 19.40
C SER A 128 -1.96 14.82 20.50
N PRO A 129 -2.55 15.46 21.53
CA PRO A 129 -3.18 14.76 22.65
C PRO A 129 -4.60 14.29 22.32
N TYR A 130 -4.95 14.21 21.03
CA TYR A 130 -6.23 13.71 20.55
C TYR A 130 -6.09 12.25 20.13
#